data_AF-A0A917PC84-F1
#
_entry.id   AF-A0A917PC84-F1
#
_cell.length_a   1.000
_cell.length_b   1.000
_cell.length_c   1.000
_cell.angle_alpha   90.00
_cell.angle_beta   90.00
_cell.angle_gamma   90.00
#
_symmetry.space_group_name_H-M   'P 1'
#
loop_
_entity.id
_entity.type
_entity.pdbx_description
1 polymer ?
#
loop_
_entity_poly.entity_id
_entity_poly.type
_entity_poly.pdbx_seq_one_letter_code
_entity_poly.pdbx_strand_id
1 'polypeptide(L)'
;MGRQSPYPEEFRKDAVALYRVAGGGRTYAAVAADVGVTGETLRSWVRQADELAGRGTRADQTGEGRDGELVRLREENKRLRKAEADRRLRWVFYLSAQSTMMYPGASRDFYLRKRAEGLRYVQAVLALARRRVDVLWAMFRDQRIYVPAPPSPDPAGR
;
A
#
# COMPACT_ATOMS: atom_id res chain seq x y z
N MET A 1 39.44 -25.85 17.26
CA MET A 1 39.01 -27.25 17.19
C MET A 1 37.87 -27.47 18.19
N GLY A 2 36.62 -27.43 17.73
CA GLY A 2 35.45 -27.57 18.62
C GLY A 2 35.33 -29.01 19.12
N ARG A 3 35.29 -29.21 20.44
CA ARG A 3 35.07 -30.52 21.05
C ARG A 3 33.74 -31.08 20.52
N GLN A 4 33.80 -32.14 19.72
CA GLN A 4 32.61 -32.89 19.35
C GLN A 4 31.99 -33.41 20.65
N SER A 5 30.74 -33.00 20.91
CA SER A 5 30.03 -33.43 22.11
C SER A 5 29.95 -34.97 22.11
N PRO A 6 30.33 -35.66 23.19
CA PRO A 6 30.30 -37.13 23.30
C PRO A 6 28.93 -37.78 23.09
N TYR A 7 27.86 -36.99 22.96
CA TYR A 7 26.49 -37.47 22.85
C TYR A 7 25.96 -37.34 21.41
N PRO A 8 25.43 -38.43 20.81
CA PRO A 8 24.76 -38.39 19.51
C PRO A 8 23.66 -37.32 19.42
N GLU A 9 23.39 -36.80 18.23
CA GLU A 9 22.36 -35.76 18.04
C GLU A 9 20.95 -36.28 18.34
N GLU A 10 20.66 -37.53 18.00
CA GLU A 10 19.39 -38.20 18.32
C GLU A 10 19.17 -38.28 19.83
N PHE A 11 20.19 -38.67 20.59
CA PHE A 11 20.14 -38.71 22.06
C PHE A 11 19.82 -37.34 22.66
N ARG A 12 20.39 -36.26 22.11
CA ARG A 12 20.09 -34.88 22.55
C ARG A 12 18.63 -34.49 22.24
N LYS A 13 18.12 -34.87 21.07
CA LYS A 13 16.73 -34.60 20.67
C LYS A 13 15.75 -35.34 21.57
N ASP A 14 16.01 -36.61 21.86
CA ASP A 14 15.17 -37.43 22.74
C ASP A 14 15.16 -36.89 24.18
N ALA A 15 16.32 -36.49 24.71
CA ALA A 15 16.42 -35.88 26.02
C ALA A 15 15.64 -34.54 26.13
N VAL A 16 15.71 -33.70 25.09
CA VAL A 16 14.94 -32.45 25.01
C VAL A 16 13.43 -32.75 24.87
N ALA A 17 13.05 -33.78 24.13
CA ALA A 17 11.67 -34.21 23.97
C ALA A 17 11.07 -34.71 25.30
N LEU A 18 11.80 -35.55 26.04
CA LEU A 18 11.39 -36.03 27.37
C LEU A 18 11.13 -34.87 28.34
N TYR A 19 11.97 -33.84 28.34
CA TYR A 19 11.76 -32.64 29.16
C TYR A 19 10.50 -31.87 28.75
N ARG A 20 10.25 -31.70 27.44
CA ARG A 20 9.07 -30.99 26.93
C ARG A 20 7.77 -31.73 27.23
N VAL A 21 7.76 -33.06 27.14
CA VAL A 21 6.60 -33.90 27.49
C VAL A 21 6.25 -33.79 28.98
N ALA A 22 7.24 -33.59 29.85
CA ALA A 22 7.02 -33.42 31.30
C ALA A 22 6.35 -32.08 31.68
N GLY A 23 6.11 -31.17 30.72
CA GLY A 23 5.18 -30.04 30.87
C GLY A 23 5.47 -29.08 32.04
N GLY A 24 6.73 -28.95 32.45
CA GLY A 24 7.13 -28.09 33.57
C GLY A 24 6.98 -28.72 34.97
N GLY A 25 6.46 -29.94 35.09
CA GLY A 25 6.34 -30.66 36.36
C GLY A 25 7.64 -31.33 36.83
N ARG A 26 8.65 -31.46 35.95
CA ARG A 26 9.98 -31.99 36.28
C ARG A 26 11.07 -30.95 36.04
N THR A 27 12.04 -30.91 36.95
CA THR A 27 13.20 -30.04 36.82
C THR A 27 14.19 -30.61 35.80
N TYR A 28 15.03 -29.74 35.21
CA TYR A 28 16.13 -30.17 34.33
C TYR A 28 17.02 -31.23 34.98
N ALA A 29 17.25 -31.13 36.29
CA ALA A 29 18.08 -32.08 37.05
C ALA A 29 17.44 -33.48 37.14
N ALA A 30 16.11 -33.56 37.35
CA ALA A 30 15.40 -34.83 37.43
C ALA A 30 15.41 -35.58 36.09
N VAL A 31 15.11 -34.89 34.99
CA VAL A 31 15.14 -35.50 33.65
C VAL A 31 16.57 -35.87 33.25
N ALA A 32 17.55 -35.05 33.61
CA ALA A 32 18.96 -35.34 33.33
C ALA A 32 19.47 -36.56 34.12
N ALA A 33 19.02 -36.77 35.35
CA ALA A 33 19.36 -37.95 36.15
C ALA A 33 18.85 -39.25 35.53
N ASP A 34 17.62 -39.27 34.99
CA ASP A 34 17.03 -40.44 34.32
C ASP A 34 17.80 -40.82 33.03
N VAL A 35 18.39 -39.83 32.37
CA VAL A 35 19.10 -39.98 31.08
C VAL A 35 20.63 -40.13 31.27
N GLY A 36 21.14 -39.93 32.50
CA GLY A 36 22.57 -40.05 32.81
C GLY A 36 23.43 -38.85 32.37
N VAL A 37 22.84 -37.65 32.27
CA VAL A 37 23.53 -36.40 31.92
C VAL A 37 23.43 -35.37 33.05
N THR A 38 24.23 -34.30 32.98
CA THR A 38 24.15 -33.20 33.94
C THR A 38 22.98 -32.28 33.60
N GLY A 39 22.26 -31.77 34.62
CA GLY A 39 21.11 -30.88 34.41
C GLY A 39 21.43 -29.58 33.65
N GLU A 40 22.68 -29.11 33.73
CA GLU A 40 23.16 -27.93 33.00
C GLU A 40 23.34 -28.20 31.50
N THR A 41 23.74 -29.41 31.13
CA THR A 41 23.87 -29.86 29.74
C THR A 41 22.50 -29.95 29.07
N LEU A 42 21.52 -30.54 29.76
CA LEU A 42 20.14 -30.60 29.27
C LEU A 42 19.55 -29.18 29.11
N ARG A 43 19.81 -28.28 30.06
CA ARG A 43 19.39 -26.87 29.96
C ARG A 43 20.00 -26.17 28.73
N SER A 44 21.29 -26.38 28.47
CA SER A 44 21.96 -25.82 27.29
C SER A 44 21.34 -26.33 25.98
N TRP A 45 21.01 -27.62 25.89
CA TRP A 45 20.36 -28.21 24.72
C TRP A 45 18.94 -27.71 24.51
N VAL A 46 18.15 -27.55 25.59
CA VAL A 46 16.80 -26.99 25.51
C VAL A 46 16.84 -25.55 24.99
N ARG A 47 17.74 -24.70 25.53
CA ARG A 47 17.90 -23.32 25.04
C ARG A 47 18.32 -23.27 23.58
N GLN A 48 19.25 -24.12 23.18
CA GLN A 48 19.70 -24.19 21.78
C GLN A 48 18.58 -24.65 20.84
N ALA A 49 17.73 -25.59 21.28
CA ALA A 49 16.57 -26.03 20.52
C ALA A 49 15.49 -24.95 20.41
N ASP A 50 15.29 -24.15 21.45
CA ASP A 50 14.34 -23.02 21.44
C ASP A 50 14.83 -21.87 20.55
N GLU A 51 16.15 -21.61 20.52
CA GLU A 51 16.77 -20.64 19.60
C GLU A 51 16.65 -21.06 18.13
N LEU A 52 16.85 -22.34 17.83
CA LEU A 52 16.67 -22.89 16.48
C LEU A 52 15.20 -22.86 16.04
N ALA A 53 14.28 -23.24 16.94
CA ALA A 53 12.84 -23.14 16.68
C ALA A 53 12.39 -21.68 16.49
N GLY A 54 12.92 -20.75 17.28
CA GLY A 54 12.63 -19.32 17.18
C GLY A 54 13.19 -18.67 15.90
N ARG A 55 14.32 -19.16 15.37
CA ARG A 55 14.88 -18.72 14.07
C ARG A 55 14.07 -19.23 12.89
N GLY A 56 13.70 -20.52 12.87
CA GLY A 56 12.91 -21.11 11.78
C GLY A 56 11.52 -20.46 11.66
N THR A 57 10.84 -20.29 12.79
CA THR A 57 9.52 -19.68 12.85
C THR A 57 9.53 -18.20 12.42
N ARG A 58 10.58 -17.43 12.76
CA ARG A 58 10.72 -16.03 12.32
C ARG A 58 11.05 -15.90 10.84
N ALA A 59 11.90 -16.77 10.28
CA ALA A 59 12.30 -16.67 8.88
C ALA A 59 11.13 -17.02 7.93
N ASP A 60 10.40 -18.09 8.24
CA ASP A 60 9.32 -18.62 7.42
C ASP A 60 8.06 -17.72 7.42
N GLN A 61 7.72 -17.10 8.55
CA GLN A 61 6.59 -16.16 8.66
C GLN A 61 6.87 -14.75 8.13
N THR A 62 8.13 -14.45 7.76
CA THR A 62 8.57 -13.06 7.51
C THR A 62 8.97 -12.78 6.06
N GLY A 63 9.49 -13.76 5.33
CA GLY A 63 9.99 -13.54 3.97
C GLY A 63 8.88 -13.56 2.92
N GLU A 64 8.41 -14.75 2.57
CA GLU A 64 7.64 -14.93 1.33
C GLU A 64 6.20 -14.37 1.38
N GLY A 65 5.51 -14.55 2.51
CA GLY A 65 4.15 -14.01 2.69
C GLY A 65 4.13 -12.49 2.79
N ARG A 66 5.10 -11.90 3.51
CA ARG A 66 5.17 -10.43 3.68
C ARG A 66 5.64 -9.75 2.40
N ASP A 67 6.58 -10.33 1.67
CA ASP A 67 7.05 -9.74 0.41
C ASP A 67 5.94 -9.72 -0.65
N GLY A 68 5.17 -10.80 -0.77
CA GLY A 68 3.99 -10.84 -1.64
C GLY A 68 2.89 -9.87 -1.21
N GLU A 69 2.64 -9.77 0.10
CA GLU A 69 1.68 -8.80 0.66
C GLU A 69 2.13 -7.35 0.44
N LEU A 70 3.42 -7.05 0.59
CA LEU A 70 4.00 -5.73 0.36
C LEU A 70 3.85 -5.30 -1.10
N VAL A 71 4.05 -6.21 -2.06
CA VAL A 71 3.83 -5.91 -3.49
C VAL A 71 2.36 -5.56 -3.72
N ARG A 72 1.42 -6.38 -3.23
CA ARG A 72 -0.02 -6.10 -3.36
C ARG A 72 -0.42 -4.78 -2.73
N LEU A 73 0.03 -4.53 -1.50
CA LEU A 73 -0.28 -3.29 -0.78
C LEU A 73 0.30 -2.07 -1.50
N ARG A 74 1.49 -2.16 -2.11
CA ARG A 74 2.07 -1.07 -2.91
C ARG A 74 1.27 -0.77 -4.17
N GLU A 75 0.84 -1.82 -4.88
CA GLU A 75 -0.03 -1.66 -6.05
C GLU A 75 -1.36 -1.02 -5.68
N GLU A 76 -1.97 -1.46 -4.59
CA GLU A 76 -3.22 -0.90 -4.09
C GLU A 76 -3.03 0.55 -3.62
N ASN A 77 -1.96 0.85 -2.88
CA ASN A 77 -1.65 2.23 -2.48
C ASN A 77 -1.47 3.15 -3.70
N LYS A 78 -0.82 2.65 -4.75
CA LYS A 78 -0.65 3.39 -6.02
C LYS A 78 -2.01 3.66 -6.69
N ARG A 79 -2.91 2.68 -6.71
CA ARG A 79 -4.28 2.85 -7.24
C ARG A 79 -5.08 3.86 -6.43
N LEU A 80 -5.05 3.75 -5.11
CA LEU A 80 -5.75 4.67 -4.20
C LEU A 80 -5.24 6.10 -4.36
N ARG A 81 -3.92 6.30 -4.39
CA ARG A 81 -3.31 7.62 -4.63
C ARG A 81 -3.71 8.22 -5.97
N LYS A 82 -3.76 7.41 -7.04
CA LYS A 82 -4.23 7.86 -8.35
C LYS A 82 -5.70 8.29 -8.28
N ALA A 83 -6.56 7.48 -7.66
CA ALA A 83 -7.98 7.80 -7.52
C ALA A 83 -8.22 9.09 -6.69
N GLU A 84 -7.42 9.29 -5.64
CA GLU A 84 -7.44 10.51 -4.83
C GLU A 84 -6.98 11.73 -5.63
N ALA A 85 -5.89 11.62 -6.39
CA ALA A 85 -5.40 12.67 -7.27
C ALA A 85 -6.46 13.05 -8.33
N ASP A 86 -7.10 12.06 -8.96
CA ASP A 86 -8.17 12.27 -9.93
C ASP A 86 -9.38 12.97 -9.28
N ARG A 87 -9.75 12.59 -8.05
CA ARG A 87 -10.83 13.24 -7.29
C ARG A 87 -10.48 14.69 -6.96
N ARG A 88 -9.26 14.95 -6.51
CA ARG A 88 -8.77 16.30 -6.19
C ARG A 88 -8.75 17.18 -7.44
N LEU A 89 -8.27 16.66 -8.57
CA LEU A 89 -8.24 17.39 -9.83
C LEU A 89 -9.65 17.79 -10.30
N ARG A 90 -10.60 16.84 -10.27
CA ARG A 90 -12.01 17.13 -10.57
C ARG A 90 -12.57 18.22 -9.65
N TRP A 91 -12.25 18.17 -8.37
CA TRP A 91 -12.72 19.16 -7.40
C TRP A 91 -12.14 20.55 -7.65
N VAL A 92 -10.85 20.66 -7.99
CA VAL A 92 -10.21 21.93 -8.37
C VAL A 92 -10.89 22.55 -9.59
N PHE A 93 -11.18 21.76 -10.63
CA PHE A 93 -11.88 22.26 -11.81
C PHE A 93 -13.32 22.67 -11.51
N TYR A 94 -14.02 21.91 -10.67
CA TYR A 94 -15.35 22.25 -10.20
C TYR A 94 -15.36 23.60 -9.47
N LEU A 95 -14.46 23.79 -8.49
CA LEU A 95 -14.34 25.05 -7.76
C LEU A 95 -13.93 26.22 -8.66
N SER A 96 -12.98 26.00 -9.57
CA SER A 96 -12.57 27.03 -10.55
C SER A 96 -13.76 27.49 -11.42
N ALA A 97 -14.58 26.54 -11.89
CA ALA A 97 -15.80 26.85 -12.63
C ALA A 97 -16.82 27.60 -11.76
N GLN A 98 -17.01 27.16 -10.51
CA GLN A 98 -17.91 27.79 -9.55
C GLN A 98 -17.51 29.23 -9.23
N SER A 99 -16.22 29.51 -8.99
CA SER A 99 -15.74 30.86 -8.72
C SER A 99 -15.91 31.75 -9.95
N THR A 100 -15.52 31.28 -11.14
CA THR A 100 -15.55 32.09 -12.37
C THR A 100 -16.96 32.40 -12.88
N MET A 101 -17.95 31.54 -12.63
CA MET A 101 -19.34 31.86 -13.01
C MET A 101 -19.97 32.97 -12.17
N MET A 102 -19.42 33.30 -10.99
CA MET A 102 -19.95 34.39 -10.17
C MET A 102 -19.59 35.77 -10.74
N TYR A 103 -18.51 35.86 -11.52
CA TYR A 103 -18.04 37.09 -12.14
C TYR A 103 -18.62 37.27 -13.56
N PRO A 104 -18.92 38.50 -14.01
CA PRO A 104 -19.33 38.77 -15.40
C PRO A 104 -18.29 38.28 -16.41
N GLY A 105 -18.76 37.74 -17.55
CA GLY A 105 -17.92 37.32 -18.67
C GLY A 105 -18.32 35.96 -19.27
N ALA A 106 -17.52 35.49 -20.23
CA ALA A 106 -17.83 34.33 -21.08
C ALA A 106 -18.08 33.00 -20.32
N SER A 107 -17.58 32.88 -19.08
CA SER A 107 -17.86 31.71 -18.22
C SER A 107 -19.26 31.77 -17.60
N ARG A 108 -19.69 32.97 -17.15
CA ARG A 108 -21.03 33.20 -16.61
C ARG A 108 -22.10 33.11 -17.69
N ASP A 109 -21.84 33.68 -18.87
CA ASP A 109 -22.79 33.60 -20.00
C ASP A 109 -23.05 32.16 -20.44
N PHE A 110 -21.99 31.34 -20.47
CA PHE A 110 -22.11 29.92 -20.74
C PHE A 110 -22.88 29.18 -19.66
N TYR A 111 -22.61 29.46 -18.38
CA TYR A 111 -23.36 28.88 -17.27
C TYR A 111 -24.84 29.24 -17.33
N LEU A 112 -25.19 30.51 -17.58
CA LEU A 112 -26.58 30.97 -17.69
C LEU A 112 -27.29 30.30 -18.88
N ARG A 113 -26.62 30.16 -20.02
CA ARG A 113 -27.14 29.40 -21.16
C ARG A 113 -27.43 27.95 -20.78
N LYS A 114 -26.51 27.29 -20.08
CA LYS A 114 -26.70 25.92 -19.59
C LYS A 114 -27.86 25.81 -18.59
N ARG A 115 -28.10 26.83 -17.76
CA ARG A 115 -29.29 26.91 -16.89
C ARG A 115 -30.58 27.12 -17.68
N ALA A 116 -30.54 27.90 -18.77
CA ALA A 116 -31.68 28.12 -19.66
C ALA A 116 -32.05 26.85 -20.47
N GLU A 117 -31.08 25.97 -20.74
CA GLU A 117 -31.32 24.63 -21.30
C GLU A 117 -32.00 23.66 -20.31
N GLY A 118 -32.37 24.10 -19.10
CA GLY A 118 -33.04 23.30 -18.09
C GLY A 118 -32.10 22.47 -17.20
N LEU A 119 -30.77 22.59 -17.36
CA LEU A 119 -29.83 21.87 -16.51
C LEU A 119 -29.87 22.40 -15.08
N ARG A 120 -29.80 21.46 -14.12
CA ARG A 120 -29.70 21.80 -12.70
C ARG A 120 -28.36 22.48 -12.43
N TYR A 121 -28.28 23.24 -11.33
CA TYR A 121 -27.07 23.97 -10.91
C TYR A 121 -25.79 23.14 -11.03
N VAL A 122 -25.77 21.95 -10.41
CA VAL A 122 -24.58 21.08 -10.39
C VAL A 122 -24.20 20.64 -11.81
N GLN A 123 -25.18 20.31 -12.66
CA GLN A 123 -24.93 19.89 -14.04
C GLN A 123 -24.36 21.05 -14.88
N ALA A 124 -24.90 22.26 -14.72
CA ALA A 124 -24.39 23.44 -15.42
C ALA A 124 -22.95 23.80 -15.00
N VAL A 125 -22.63 23.69 -13.70
CA VAL A 125 -21.25 23.89 -13.19
C VAL A 125 -20.31 22.82 -13.72
N LEU A 126 -20.73 21.55 -13.75
CA LEU A 126 -19.92 20.46 -14.31
C LEU A 126 -19.67 20.63 -15.82
N ALA A 127 -20.67 21.08 -16.58
CA ALA A 127 -20.51 21.40 -18.00
C ALA A 127 -19.49 22.53 -18.22
N LEU A 128 -19.52 23.56 -17.36
CA LEU A 128 -18.52 24.64 -17.40
C LEU A 128 -17.12 24.13 -17.02
N ALA A 129 -17.00 23.29 -15.99
CA ALA A 129 -15.74 22.67 -15.59
C ALA A 129 -15.14 21.84 -16.74
N ARG A 130 -15.97 21.04 -17.43
CA ARG A 130 -15.55 20.27 -18.60
C ARG A 130 -15.03 21.16 -19.73
N ARG A 131 -15.77 22.22 -20.07
CA ARG A 131 -15.34 23.20 -21.08
C ARG A 131 -13.98 23.82 -20.74
N ARG A 132 -13.70 24.10 -19.47
CA ARG A 132 -12.40 24.63 -19.02
C ARG A 132 -11.27 23.62 -19.19
N VAL A 133 -11.53 22.34 -18.89
CA VAL A 133 -10.57 21.25 -19.15
C VAL A 133 -10.28 21.12 -20.64
N ASP A 134 -11.31 21.22 -21.50
CA ASP A 134 -11.14 21.13 -22.96
C ASP A 134 -10.27 22.27 -23.51
N VAL A 135 -10.44 23.49 -22.99
CA VAL A 135 -9.59 24.64 -23.35
C VAL A 135 -8.14 24.40 -22.94
N LEU A 136 -7.88 23.97 -21.70
CA LEU A 136 -6.51 23.68 -21.26
C LEU A 136 -5.88 22.54 -22.06
N TRP A 137 -6.65 21.49 -22.35
CA TRP A 137 -6.17 20.39 -23.18
C TRP A 137 -5.83 20.86 -24.60
N ALA A 138 -6.66 21.71 -25.22
CA ALA A 138 -6.37 22.31 -26.52
C ALA A 138 -5.10 23.18 -26.47
N MET A 139 -4.94 24.00 -25.43
CA MET A 139 -3.73 24.81 -25.24
C MET A 139 -2.46 23.95 -25.16
N PHE A 140 -2.49 22.85 -24.40
CA PHE A 140 -1.35 21.94 -24.30
C PHE A 140 -1.09 21.16 -25.58
N ARG A 141 -2.16 20.69 -26.25
CA ARG A 141 -2.07 19.93 -27.50
C ARG A 141 -1.50 20.78 -28.63
N ASP A 142 -1.98 22.01 -28.77
CA ASP A 142 -1.60 22.91 -29.85
C ASP A 142 -0.40 23.81 -29.50
N GLN A 143 0.11 23.72 -28.26
CA GLN A 143 1.14 24.62 -27.71
C GLN A 143 0.79 26.12 -27.86
N ARG A 144 -0.50 26.46 -27.71
CA ARG A 144 -1.01 27.82 -27.88
C ARG A 144 -1.37 28.47 -26.55
N ILE A 145 -1.13 29.78 -26.47
CA ILE A 145 -1.55 30.62 -25.34
C ILE A 145 -3.05 30.89 -25.47
N TYR A 146 -3.75 31.04 -24.34
CA TYR A 146 -5.17 31.36 -24.33
C TYR A 146 -5.43 32.71 -24.99
N VAL A 147 -6.32 32.72 -25.99
CA VAL A 147 -6.84 33.93 -26.62
C VAL A 147 -8.35 33.99 -26.37
N PRO A 148 -8.90 35.10 -25.86
CA PRO A 148 -10.32 35.19 -25.52
C PRO A 148 -11.25 35.20 -26.75
N ALA A 149 -10.72 35.59 -27.90
CA ALA A 149 -11.41 35.52 -29.18
C ALA A 149 -11.28 34.11 -29.77
N PRO A 150 -12.36 33.55 -30.35
CA PRO A 150 -12.27 32.26 -31.04
C PRO A 150 -11.25 32.37 -32.19
N PRO A 151 -10.40 31.36 -32.41
CA PRO A 151 -9.48 31.37 -33.54
C PRO A 151 -10.30 31.43 -34.83
N SER A 152 -9.94 32.34 -35.72
CA SER A 152 -10.49 32.37 -37.08
C SER A 152 -10.31 31.00 -37.70
N PRO A 153 -11.37 30.39 -38.28
CA PRO A 153 -11.21 29.11 -38.95
C PRO A 153 -10.14 29.26 -40.02
N ASP A 154 -9.11 28.44 -39.94
CA ASP A 154 -8.02 28.42 -40.91
C ASP A 154 -8.64 28.07 -42.28
N PRO A 155 -8.52 28.92 -43.32
CA PRO A 155 -9.06 28.61 -44.64
C PRO A 155 -8.36 27.41 -45.29
N ALA A 156 -7.27 26.91 -44.71
CA ALA A 156 -6.49 25.78 -45.20
C ALA A 156 -6.66 24.53 -44.30
N GLY A 157 -7.81 23.86 -44.42
CA GLY A 157 -8.02 22.52 -43.87
C GLY A 157 -8.46 21.56 -44.98
N ARG A 158 -7.50 21.10 -45.78
CA ARG A 158 -7.62 20.00 -46.73
C ARG A 158 -6.86 18.80 -46.18
#